data_AF-A0A925Y4P8-F1
#
_entry.id   AF-A0A925Y4P8-F1
#
_cell.length_a   1.000
_cell.length_b   1.000
_cell.length_c   1.000
_cell.angle_alpha   90.00
_cell.angle_beta   90.00
_cell.angle_gamma   90.00
#
_symmetry.space_group_name_H-M   'P 1'
#
loop_
_entity.id
_entity.type
_entity.pdbx_description
1 polymer ?
#
loop_
_entity_poly.entity_id
_entity_poly.type
_entity_poly.pdbx_seq_one_letter_code
_entity_poly.pdbx_strand_id
1 'polypeptide(L)'
;LLGNVATSIVDAKKSTVDAWKSGAAHSIFHQMISRQGGNWKESKEHYSTSAPAEIVASTNGYMGDVDARALAHATIEAGAGRLVESDSIDPVAGVHLLVSAGSEVRSGETIALAFASDKNKRDELAAQLQSILKITTAPVEQEPSIVIDVWS
;
A
#
# COMPACT_ATOMS: atom_id res chain seq x y z
N LEU A 1 17.45 -2.31 -22.50
CA LEU A 1 17.67 -0.85 -22.69
C LEU A 1 18.27 -0.30 -21.39
N LEU A 2 19.32 0.53 -21.45
CA LEU A 2 20.30 0.85 -20.38
C LEU A 2 21.10 -0.35 -19.83
N GLY A 3 20.44 -1.42 -19.39
CA GLY A 3 21.11 -2.63 -18.88
C GLY A 3 21.51 -3.65 -19.95
N ASN A 4 21.33 -3.38 -21.25
CA ASN A 4 21.57 -4.31 -22.37
C ASN A 4 20.90 -5.70 -22.28
N VAL A 5 19.82 -5.83 -21.48
CA VAL A 5 19.05 -7.06 -21.28
C VAL A 5 17.78 -7.17 -22.15
N ALA A 6 17.45 -6.15 -22.93
CA ALA A 6 16.28 -6.11 -23.81
C ALA A 6 16.51 -5.13 -24.96
N THR A 7 15.95 -5.44 -26.12
CA THR A 7 16.09 -4.72 -27.39
C THR A 7 15.09 -3.58 -27.59
N SER A 8 13.96 -3.61 -26.88
CA SER A 8 12.94 -2.55 -26.93
C SER A 8 12.20 -2.42 -25.59
N ILE A 9 11.44 -1.33 -25.42
CA ILE A 9 10.55 -1.14 -24.25
C ILE A 9 9.46 -2.22 -24.25
N VAL A 10 8.94 -2.58 -25.42
CA VAL A 10 7.93 -3.63 -25.58
C VAL A 10 8.48 -4.97 -25.09
N ASP A 11 9.69 -5.33 -25.52
CA ASP A 11 10.36 -6.57 -25.10
C ASP A 11 10.63 -6.55 -23.58
N ALA A 12 11.11 -5.43 -23.05
CA ALA A 12 11.36 -5.28 -21.62
C ALA A 12 10.09 -5.44 -20.78
N LYS A 13 8.97 -4.82 -21.20
CA LYS A 13 7.66 -4.98 -20.56
C LYS A 13 7.20 -6.43 -20.62
N LYS A 14 7.31 -7.07 -21.79
CA LYS A 14 6.94 -8.47 -21.98
C LYS A 14 7.74 -9.39 -21.04
N SER A 15 9.07 -9.27 -21.01
CA SER A 15 9.92 -10.09 -20.14
C SER A 15 9.60 -9.88 -18.66
N THR A 16 9.30 -8.65 -18.24
CA THR A 16 8.89 -8.34 -16.86
C THR A 16 7.58 -9.04 -16.49
N VAL A 17 6.58 -8.97 -17.37
CA VAL A 17 5.28 -9.64 -17.18
C VAL A 17 5.44 -11.16 -17.18
N ASP A 18 6.27 -11.71 -18.06
CA ASP A 18 6.52 -13.15 -18.12
C ASP A 18 7.24 -13.65 -16.85
N ALA A 19 8.19 -12.87 -16.29
CA ALA A 19 8.85 -13.18 -15.02
C ALA A 19 7.89 -13.11 -13.81
N TRP A 20 6.94 -12.18 -13.82
CA TRP A 20 5.87 -12.09 -12.82
C TRP A 20 4.94 -13.31 -12.91
N LYS A 21 4.40 -13.59 -14.10
CA LYS A 21 3.43 -14.69 -14.32
C LYS A 21 4.01 -16.07 -14.09
N SER A 22 5.29 -16.28 -14.40
CA SER A 22 5.98 -17.56 -14.17
C SER A 22 6.36 -17.80 -12.70
N GLY A 23 6.25 -16.79 -11.83
CA GLY A 23 6.73 -16.87 -10.45
C GLY A 23 8.25 -16.77 -10.31
N ALA A 24 8.98 -16.53 -11.40
CA ALA A 24 10.44 -16.36 -11.37
C ALA A 24 10.85 -15.19 -10.46
N ALA A 25 10.13 -14.07 -10.52
CA ALA A 25 10.36 -12.92 -9.64
C ALA A 25 10.18 -13.28 -8.16
N HIS A 26 9.13 -14.03 -7.83
CA HIS A 26 8.84 -14.48 -6.46
C HIS A 26 9.92 -15.44 -5.93
N SER A 27 10.41 -16.36 -6.76
CA SER A 27 11.51 -17.26 -6.40
C SER A 27 12.80 -16.50 -6.08
N ILE A 28 13.19 -15.54 -6.91
CA ILE A 28 14.37 -14.70 -6.67
C ILE A 28 14.21 -13.86 -5.40
N PHE A 29 13.02 -13.31 -5.16
CA PHE A 29 12.73 -12.55 -3.93
C PHE A 29 12.91 -13.40 -2.67
N HIS A 30 12.44 -14.65 -2.66
CA HIS A 30 12.67 -15.57 -1.53
C HIS A 30 14.15 -15.90 -1.33
N GLN A 31 14.89 -16.12 -2.42
CA GLN A 31 16.33 -16.35 -2.34
C GLN A 31 17.06 -15.12 -1.75
N MET A 32 16.64 -13.91 -2.12
CA MET A 32 17.18 -12.67 -1.57
C MET A 32 16.93 -12.57 -0.06
N ILE A 33 15.69 -12.84 0.40
CA ILE A 33 15.34 -12.88 1.83
C ILE A 33 16.25 -13.84 2.58
N SER A 34 16.34 -15.09 2.12
CA SER A 34 17.16 -16.12 2.79
C SER A 34 18.64 -15.76 2.83
N ARG A 35 19.18 -15.16 1.75
CA ARG A 35 20.59 -14.73 1.68
C ARG A 35 20.92 -13.60 2.65
N GLN A 36 19.94 -12.82 3.06
CA GLN A 36 20.08 -11.76 4.06
C GLN A 36 19.72 -12.23 5.49
N GLY A 37 19.50 -13.54 5.68
CA GLY A 37 19.19 -14.14 6.98
C GLY A 37 17.71 -14.07 7.38
N GLY A 38 16.83 -13.62 6.49
CA GLY A 38 15.39 -13.59 6.75
C GLY A 38 14.70 -14.92 6.49
N ASN A 39 13.47 -15.06 7.01
CA ASN A 39 12.60 -16.20 6.78
C ASN A 39 11.21 -15.72 6.33
N TRP A 40 10.86 -16.01 5.07
CA TRP A 40 9.57 -15.62 4.49
C TRP A 40 8.37 -16.19 5.24
N LYS A 41 8.43 -17.48 5.61
CA LYS A 41 7.28 -18.15 6.26
C LYS A 41 7.01 -17.58 7.64
N GLU A 42 8.08 -17.42 8.42
CA GLU A 42 8.03 -16.85 9.76
C GLU A 42 7.53 -15.40 9.73
N SER A 43 8.05 -14.57 8.81
CA SER A 43 7.57 -13.21 8.60
C SER A 43 6.07 -13.18 8.27
N LYS A 44 5.63 -13.99 7.31
CA LYS A 44 4.22 -14.06 6.92
C LYS A 44 3.33 -14.49 8.09
N GLU A 45 3.74 -15.49 8.86
CA GLU A 45 3.00 -15.98 10.02
C GLU A 45 2.91 -14.88 11.09
N HIS A 46 4.04 -14.25 11.42
CA HIS A 46 4.12 -13.18 12.42
C HIS A 46 3.16 -12.01 12.13
N TYR A 47 3.08 -11.55 10.88
CA TYR A 47 2.21 -10.42 10.53
C TYR A 47 0.76 -10.80 10.27
N SER A 48 0.48 -12.08 9.97
CA SER A 48 -0.88 -12.55 9.62
C SER A 48 -1.89 -12.52 10.78
N THR A 49 -1.42 -12.45 12.03
CA THR A 49 -2.28 -12.47 13.23
C THR A 49 -2.78 -11.10 13.65
N SER A 50 -2.33 -10.03 12.99
CA SER A 50 -2.68 -8.66 13.37
C SER A 50 -4.11 -8.31 12.95
N ALA A 51 -4.99 -8.13 13.93
CA ALA A 51 -6.36 -7.68 13.65
C ALA A 51 -6.37 -6.21 13.21
N PRO A 52 -6.99 -5.86 12.07
CA PRO A 52 -7.12 -4.47 11.65
C PRO A 52 -8.25 -3.75 12.39
N ALA A 53 -8.22 -2.41 12.35
CA ALA A 53 -9.42 -1.59 12.50
C ALA A 53 -9.94 -1.22 11.10
N GLU A 54 -11.25 -1.33 10.91
CA GLU A 54 -11.89 -1.06 9.63
C GLU A 54 -12.23 0.42 9.47
N ILE A 55 -12.02 0.95 8.27
CA ILE A 55 -12.50 2.27 7.86
C ILE A 55 -13.60 2.03 6.85
N VAL A 56 -14.79 2.58 7.12
CA VAL A 56 -15.99 2.33 6.31
C VAL A 56 -16.46 3.59 5.60
N ALA A 57 -17.02 3.44 4.41
CA ALA A 57 -17.65 4.55 3.71
C ALA A 57 -18.89 5.03 4.49
N SER A 58 -18.92 6.33 4.83
CA SER A 58 -20.04 6.92 5.58
C SER A 58 -21.31 7.01 4.74
N THR A 59 -21.18 7.14 3.42
CA THR A 59 -22.26 7.37 2.47
C THR A 59 -22.00 6.60 1.18
N ASN A 60 -23.05 6.41 0.38
CA ASN A 60 -22.88 5.97 -1.01
C ASN A 60 -22.17 7.08 -1.82
N GLY A 61 -21.36 6.69 -2.80
CA GLY A 61 -20.70 7.64 -3.70
C GLY A 61 -19.47 7.03 -4.35
N TYR A 62 -18.43 7.84 -4.52
CA TYR A 62 -17.16 7.44 -5.11
C TYR A 62 -16.02 7.75 -4.15
N MET A 63 -15.01 6.89 -4.12
CA MET A 63 -13.77 7.18 -3.41
C MET A 63 -13.13 8.43 -4.01
N GLY A 64 -12.93 9.45 -3.17
CA GLY A 64 -12.24 10.67 -3.56
C GLY A 64 -10.76 10.43 -3.86
N ASP A 65 -10.07 11.50 -4.23
CA ASP A 65 -8.61 11.47 -4.25
C ASP A 65 -8.06 11.28 -2.83
N VAL A 66 -6.88 10.65 -2.74
CA VAL A 66 -6.25 10.30 -1.47
C VAL A 66 -5.03 11.20 -1.27
N ASP A 67 -5.09 12.07 -0.26
CA ASP A 67 -3.92 12.85 0.16
C ASP A 67 -2.84 11.91 0.73
N ALA A 68 -1.90 11.53 -0.14
CA ALA A 68 -0.82 10.62 0.19
C ALA A 68 0.08 11.17 1.32
N ARG A 69 0.21 12.49 1.44
CA ARG A 69 1.01 13.12 2.50
C ARG A 69 0.30 13.00 3.84
N ALA A 70 -0.98 13.34 3.90
CA ALA A 70 -1.77 13.19 5.12
C ALA A 70 -1.83 11.73 5.58
N LEU A 71 -2.03 10.80 4.63
CA LEU A 71 -2.02 9.36 4.90
C LEU A 71 -0.66 8.90 5.45
N ALA A 72 0.46 9.35 4.87
CA ALA A 72 1.79 9.01 5.35
C ALA A 72 2.08 9.57 6.76
N HIS A 73 1.64 10.79 7.06
CA HIS A 73 1.78 11.36 8.40
C HIS A 73 0.99 10.55 9.44
N ALA A 74 -0.26 10.19 9.13
CA ALA A 74 -1.09 9.39 10.01
C ALA A 74 -0.44 8.02 10.34
N THR A 75 0.13 7.35 9.34
CA THR A 75 0.81 6.06 9.58
C THR A 75 2.11 6.22 10.38
N ILE A 76 2.85 7.32 10.22
CA ILE A 76 4.03 7.61 11.04
C ILE A 76 3.64 7.78 12.52
N GLU A 77 2.58 8.52 12.81
CA GLU A 77 2.06 8.69 14.18
C GLU A 77 1.64 7.34 14.81
N ALA A 78 1.07 6.44 14.00
CA ALA A 78 0.76 5.09 14.41
C ALA A 78 1.99 4.18 14.64
N GLY A 79 3.18 4.60 14.21
CA GLY A 79 4.45 3.90 14.41
C GLY A 79 5.06 3.29 13.14
N ALA A 80 4.48 3.49 11.97
CA ALA A 80 4.98 2.91 10.70
C ALA A 80 6.27 3.58 10.20
N GLY A 81 6.74 4.63 10.87
CA GLY A 81 7.94 5.36 10.50
C GLY A 81 8.58 6.06 11.69
N ARG A 82 9.55 6.91 11.38
CA ARG A 82 10.31 7.68 12.36
C ARG A 82 9.98 9.16 12.21
N LEU A 83 9.64 9.84 13.30
CA LEU A 83 9.60 11.31 13.35
C LEU A 83 11.00 11.85 13.61
N VAL A 84 11.75 11.17 14.46
CA VAL A 84 13.18 11.42 14.72
C VAL A 84 13.99 10.14 14.58
N GLU A 85 15.29 10.27 14.34
CA GLU A 85 16.19 9.13 14.03
C GLU A 85 16.15 8.02 15.08
N SER A 86 15.90 8.33 16.35
CA SER A 86 15.89 7.38 17.46
C SER A 86 14.60 6.56 17.59
N ASP A 87 13.52 6.90 16.87
CA ASP A 87 12.21 6.28 17.08
C ASP A 87 12.23 4.79 16.73
N SER A 88 11.59 3.96 17.56
CA SER A 88 11.31 2.57 17.20
C SER A 88 10.19 2.50 16.17
N ILE A 89 10.38 1.71 15.11
CA ILE A 89 9.34 1.43 14.13
C ILE A 89 8.50 0.25 14.62
N ASP A 90 7.19 0.37 14.53
CA ASP A 90 6.24 -0.74 14.63
C ASP A 90 6.07 -1.38 13.24
N PRO A 91 6.59 -2.60 13.00
CA PRO A 91 6.52 -3.23 11.68
C PRO A 91 5.11 -3.69 11.30
N VAL A 92 4.16 -3.71 12.24
CA VAL A 92 2.74 -4.00 11.99
C VAL A 92 2.00 -2.74 11.54
N ALA A 93 2.48 -1.55 11.94
CA ALA A 93 1.77 -0.31 11.69
C ALA A 93 1.69 0.03 10.20
N GLY A 94 0.50 0.39 9.73
CA GLY A 94 0.28 0.73 8.32
C GLY A 94 -1.19 0.76 7.92
N VAL A 95 -1.42 1.01 6.63
CA VAL A 95 -2.76 1.04 6.02
C VAL A 95 -2.80 0.18 4.77
N HIS A 96 -3.90 -0.57 4.61
CA HIS A 96 -4.23 -1.27 3.38
C HIS A 96 -5.47 -0.61 2.76
N LEU A 97 -5.28 0.10 1.65
CA LEU A 97 -6.38 0.65 0.87
C LEU A 97 -7.03 -0.46 0.05
N LEU A 98 -8.32 -0.70 0.26
CA LEU A 98 -9.09 -1.73 -0.45
C LEU A 98 -9.74 -1.18 -1.72
N VAL A 99 -9.92 0.15 -1.76
CA VAL A 99 -10.62 0.85 -2.83
C VAL A 99 -9.73 1.95 -3.39
N SER A 100 -9.63 2.00 -4.72
CA SER A 100 -8.88 3.02 -5.46
C SER A 100 -9.71 4.29 -5.65
N ALA A 101 -9.05 5.45 -5.78
CA ALA A 101 -9.71 6.70 -6.14
C ALA A 101 -10.59 6.55 -7.41
N GLY A 102 -11.76 7.18 -7.39
CA GLY A 102 -12.78 7.09 -8.44
C GLY A 102 -13.66 5.84 -8.41
N SER A 103 -13.37 4.85 -7.57
CA SER A 103 -14.20 3.64 -7.46
C SER A 103 -15.52 3.94 -6.75
N GLU A 104 -16.62 3.31 -7.17
CA GLU A 104 -17.90 3.39 -6.47
C GLU A 104 -17.85 2.64 -5.13
N VAL A 105 -18.48 3.21 -4.10
CA VAL A 105 -18.58 2.63 -2.76
C VAL A 105 -19.99 2.80 -2.17
N ARG A 106 -20.38 1.87 -1.30
CA ARG A 106 -21.65 1.91 -0.56
C ARG A 106 -21.45 2.26 0.90
N SER A 107 -22.44 2.91 1.49
CA SER A 107 -22.45 3.17 2.94
C SER A 107 -22.27 1.87 3.71
N GLY A 108 -21.31 1.86 4.64
CA GLY A 108 -20.91 0.70 5.44
C GLY A 108 -19.90 -0.23 4.78
N GLU A 109 -19.51 0.01 3.52
CA GLU A 109 -18.46 -0.76 2.85
C GLU A 109 -17.08 -0.41 3.40
N THR A 110 -16.27 -1.43 3.71
CA THR A 110 -14.90 -1.25 4.19
C THR A 110 -14.00 -0.78 3.04
N ILE A 111 -13.48 0.44 3.15
CA ILE A 111 -12.65 1.10 2.12
C ILE A 111 -11.16 1.00 2.41
N ALA A 112 -10.78 0.82 3.68
CA ALA A 112 -9.40 0.65 4.11
C ALA A 112 -9.31 -0.10 5.44
N LEU A 113 -8.13 -0.64 5.73
CA LEU A 113 -7.79 -1.33 6.98
C LEU A 113 -6.58 -0.64 7.62
N ALA A 114 -6.70 -0.27 8.89
CA ALA A 114 -5.62 0.25 9.72
C ALA A 114 -5.00 -0.86 10.58
N PHE A 115 -3.68 -0.90 10.62
CA PHE A 115 -2.90 -1.84 11.43
C PHE A 115 -1.98 -1.05 12.37
N ALA A 116 -1.80 -1.56 13.59
CA ALA A 116 -0.72 -1.24 14.51
C ALA A 116 -0.69 -2.33 15.60
N SER A 117 0.49 -2.56 16.19
CA SER A 117 0.67 -3.49 17.32
C SER A 117 -0.05 -2.99 18.57
N ASP A 118 -0.07 -1.66 18.79
CA ASP A 118 -0.82 -1.01 19.86
C ASP A 118 -2.27 -0.71 19.42
N LYS A 119 -3.24 -1.19 20.20
CA LYS A 119 -4.66 -1.02 19.90
C LYS A 119 -5.08 0.46 19.87
N ASN A 120 -4.59 1.29 20.79
CA ASN A 120 -5.00 2.70 20.86
C ASN A 120 -4.47 3.45 19.64
N LYS A 121 -3.20 3.21 19.27
CA LYS A 121 -2.62 3.78 18.04
C LYS A 121 -3.37 3.32 16.78
N ARG A 122 -3.78 2.06 16.73
CA ARG A 122 -4.58 1.52 15.62
C ARG A 122 -5.94 2.23 15.50
N ASP A 123 -6.63 2.42 16.63
CA ASP A 123 -7.94 3.05 16.66
C ASP A 123 -7.85 4.56 16.35
N GLU A 124 -6.79 5.23 16.82
CA GLU A 124 -6.46 6.62 16.46
C GLU A 124 -6.18 6.76 14.96
N LEU A 125 -5.36 5.87 14.39
CA LEU A 125 -5.11 5.82 12.95
C LEU A 125 -6.40 5.64 12.16
N ALA A 126 -7.28 4.72 12.58
CA ALA A 126 -8.56 4.50 11.92
C ALA A 126 -9.45 5.76 11.96
N ALA A 127 -9.50 6.46 13.08
CA ALA A 127 -10.25 7.72 13.21
C ALA A 127 -9.67 8.82 12.30
N GLN A 128 -8.35 8.96 12.22
CA GLN A 128 -7.69 9.89 11.30
C GLN A 128 -7.99 9.53 9.84
N LEU A 129 -7.88 8.27 9.46
CA LEU A 129 -8.17 7.81 8.10
C LEU A 129 -9.64 8.00 7.72
N GLN A 130 -10.58 7.77 8.65
CA GLN A 130 -12.00 8.08 8.44
C GLN A 130 -12.22 9.57 8.09
N SER A 131 -11.36 10.45 8.60
CA SER A 131 -11.40 11.88 8.30
C SER A 131 -10.70 12.24 6.98
N ILE A 132 -9.64 11.53 6.59
CA ILE A 132 -8.83 11.83 5.39
C ILE A 132 -9.45 11.22 4.13
N LEU A 133 -9.98 10.00 4.22
CA LEU A 133 -10.60 9.29 3.10
C LEU A 133 -12.01 9.86 2.85
N LYS A 134 -12.16 10.62 1.77
CA LYS A 134 -13.42 11.30 1.44
C LYS A 134 -14.23 10.51 0.42
N ILE A 135 -15.54 10.47 0.64
CA ILE A 135 -16.49 9.98 -0.36
C ILE A 135 -17.13 11.17 -1.08
N THR A 136 -17.04 11.18 -2.40
CA THR A 136 -17.60 12.22 -3.28
C THR A 136 -18.93 11.76 -3.89
N THR A 137 -19.77 12.71 -4.31
CA THR A 137 -21.06 12.42 -4.95
C THR A 137 -20.94 12.15 -6.45
N ALA A 138 -19.81 12.49 -7.05
CA ALA A 138 -19.48 12.26 -8.45
C ALA A 138 -18.10 11.59 -8.58
N PRO A 139 -17.84 10.82 -9.65
CA PRO A 139 -16.54 10.21 -9.89
C PRO A 139 -15.43 11.26 -9.97
N VAL A 140 -14.26 10.94 -9.42
CA VAL A 140 -13.04 11.73 -9.61
C VAL A 140 -12.39 11.32 -10.92
N GLU A 141 -11.88 12.29 -11.69
CA GLU A 141 -11.11 12.03 -12.89
C GLU A 141 -9.81 11.30 -12.51
N GLN A 142 -9.60 10.11 -13.06
CA GLN A 142 -8.37 9.36 -12.81
C GLN A 142 -7.26 9.92 -13.70
N GLU A 143 -6.23 10.51 -13.10
CA GLU A 143 -5.03 10.84 -13.85
C GLU A 143 -4.36 9.56 -14.38
N PRO A 144 -3.82 9.58 -15.62
CA PRO A 144 -3.13 8.44 -16.19
C PRO A 144 -1.93 8.03 -15.32
N SER A 145 -1.66 6.72 -15.27
CA SER A 145 -0.58 6.20 -14.44
C SER A 145 0.77 6.84 -14.79
N ILE A 146 1.49 7.22 -13.74
CA ILE A 146 2.77 7.95 -13.74
C ILE A 146 3.81 7.21 -14.59
N VAL A 147 3.89 7.55 -15.86
CA VAL A 147 5.11 7.54 -16.66
C VAL A 147 5.34 8.99 -17.05
N ILE A 148 6.10 9.72 -16.23
CA ILE A 148 6.25 11.18 -16.35
C ILE A 148 7.11 11.54 -17.57
N ASP A 149 8.13 10.74 -17.88
CA ASP A 149 8.83 10.78 -19.17
C ASP A 149 9.84 9.63 -19.29
N VAL A 150 10.26 9.28 -20.51
CA VAL A 150 11.44 8.43 -20.74
C VAL A 150 12.57 9.34 -21.22
N TRP A 151 13.52 9.65 -20.34
CA TRP A 151 14.70 10.43 -20.71
C TRP A 151 15.57 9.58 -21.65
N SER A 152 15.59 9.95 -22.93
CA SER A 152 16.43 9.36 -23.98
C SER A 152 17.78 10.06 -24.09
#